data_AF-A0A3G3LLS0-F1
#
_entry.id   AF-A0A3G3LLS0-F1
#
_cell.length_a   1.000
_cell.length_b   1.000
_cell.length_c   1.000
_cell.angle_alpha   90.00
_cell.angle_beta   90.00
_cell.angle_gamma   90.00
#
_symmetry.space_group_name_H-M   'P 1'
#
loop_
_entity.id
_entity.type
_entity.pdbx_description
1 polymer ?
#
loop_
_entity_poly.entity_id
_entity_poly.type
_entity_poly.pdbx_seq_one_letter_code
_entity_poly.pdbx_strand_id
1 'polypeptide(L)' 'MAASFLPTIFVPIIGFVFPAVVLSFFFNFIQKENIN' A
#
# COMPACT_ATOMS: atom_id res chain seq x y z
N MET A 1 -24.40 5.06 15.70
CA MET A 1 -23.74 4.89 14.37
C MET A 1 -22.87 3.66 14.45
N ALA A 2 -23.26 2.56 13.82
CA ALA A 2 -22.39 1.38 13.75
C ALA A 2 -21.15 1.71 12.89
N ALA A 3 -20.00 1.11 13.20
CA ALA A 3 -18.78 1.15 12.38
C ALA A 3 -18.06 2.52 12.19
N SER A 4 -18.31 3.52 13.05
CA SER A 4 -17.57 4.81 12.98
C SER A 4 -16.06 4.71 13.26
N PHE A 5 -15.57 3.56 13.74
CA PHE A 5 -14.17 3.28 13.98
C PHE A 5 -13.43 2.76 12.73
N LEU A 6 -14.13 2.40 11.65
CA LEU A 6 -13.49 1.89 10.43
C LEU A 6 -12.50 2.90 9.81
N PRO A 7 -12.81 4.21 9.73
CA PRO A 7 -11.87 5.19 9.19
C PRO A 7 -10.54 5.24 9.94
N THR A 8 -10.51 5.06 11.27
CA THR A 8 -9.26 5.12 12.03
C THR A 8 -8.34 3.92 11.76
N ILE A 9 -8.88 2.83 11.21
CA ILE A 9 -8.12 1.65 10.79
C ILE A 9 -7.74 1.77 9.31
N PHE A 10 -8.71 2.01 8.43
CA PHE A 10 -8.47 1.96 6.98
C PHE A 10 -7.72 3.17 6.44
N VAL A 11 -7.91 4.37 7.00
CA VAL A 11 -7.18 5.56 6.55
C VAL A 11 -5.67 5.42 6.72
N PRO A 12 -5.12 5.04 7.91
CA PRO A 12 -3.67 4.88 8.03
C PRO A 12 -3.14 3.69 7.22
N ILE A 13 -3.90 2.59 7.08
CA ILE A 13 -3.48 1.46 6.25
C ILE A 13 -3.35 1.87 4.78
N ILE A 14 -4.37 2.54 4.22
CA ILE A 14 -4.37 2.95 2.81
C ILE A 14 -3.46 4.17 2.58
N GLY A 15 -3.28 5.04 3.58
CA GLY A 15 -2.45 6.24 3.47
C GLY A 15 -0.96 6.02 3.68
N PHE A 16 -0.57 5.02 4.48
CA PHE A 16 0.85 4.77 4.80
C PHE A 16 1.31 3.37 4.40
N VAL A 17 0.61 2.32 4.87
CA VAL A 17 1.06 0.93 4.67
C VAL A 17 0.98 0.53 3.21
N PHE A 18 -0.16 0.77 2.57
CA PHE A 18 -0.37 0.40 1.17
C PHE A 18 0.60 1.13 0.22
N PRO A 19 0.82 2.45 0.31
CA PRO A 19 1.80 3.15 -0.51
C PRO A 19 3.22 2.64 -0.27
N ALA A 20 3.62 2.43 0.98
CA ALA A 20 4.95 1.90 1.29
C ALA A 20 5.20 0.53 0.65
N VAL A 21 4.22 -0.38 0.75
CA VAL A 21 4.30 -1.71 0.16
C VAL A 21 4.30 -1.62 -1.37
N VAL A 22 3.28 -0.99 -1.96
CA VAL A 22 3.13 -0.95 -3.42
C VAL A 22 4.31 -0.25 -4.09
N LEU A 23 4.76 0.89 -3.57
CA LEU A 23 5.89 1.61 -4.16
C LEU A 23 7.19 0.81 -4.02
N SER A 24 7.43 0.14 -2.89
CA SER A 24 8.60 -0.71 -2.72
C SER A 24 8.60 -1.89 -3.69
N PHE A 25 7.49 -2.60 -3.81
CA PHE A 25 7.36 -3.72 -4.74
C PHE A 25 7.47 -3.25 -6.19
N PHE A 26 6.81 -2.14 -6.53
CA PHE A 26 6.84 -1.58 -7.87
C PHE A 26 8.23 -1.07 -8.25
N PHE A 27 8.93 -0.42 -7.33
CA PHE A 27 10.31 0.00 -7.51
C PHE A 27 11.25 -1.19 -7.77
N ASN A 28 11.10 -2.29 -7.04
CA ASN A 28 11.86 -3.50 -7.31
C ASN A 28 11.49 -4.13 -8.66
N PHE A 29 10.20 -4.12 -9.02
CA PHE A 29 9.72 -4.66 -10.29
C PHE A 29 10.32 -3.93 -11.50
N ILE A 30 10.30 -2.60 -11.51
CA ILE A 30 10.83 -1.81 -12.65
C ILE A 30 12.35 -1.91 -12.80
N GLN A 31 13.07 -2.25 -11.73
CA GLN A 31 14.53 -2.43 -11.79
C GLN A 31 14.93 -3.80 -12.34
N LYS A 32 13.99 -4.73 -12.52
CA LYS A 32 14.30 -6.03 -13.11
C LYS A 32 14.69 -5.80 -14.57
N GLU A 33 15.95 -6.05 -14.90
CA GLU A 33 16.47 -5.94 -16.26
C GLU A 33 15.87 -6.98 -17.22
N ASN A 34 15.33 -8.08 -16.68
CA ASN A 34 14.69 -9.14 -17.45
C ASN A 34 13.26 -9.38 -16.95
N ILE A 35 12.32 -9.16 -17.85
CA ILE A 35 10.95 -9.64 -17.73
C ILE A 35 10.92 -10.90 -18.57
N ASN A 36 10.96 -12.07 -17.91
CA ASN A 36 10.95 -13.37 -18.57
C ASN A 36 9.69 -13.59 -19.39
#